data_AF-A0A2V9JY19-F1
#
_entry.id   AF-A0A2V9JY19-F1
#
_cell.length_a   1.000
_cell.length_b   1.000
_cell.length_c   1.000
_cell.angle_alpha   90.00
_cell.angle_beta   90.00
_cell.angle_gamma   90.00
#
_symmetry.space_group_name_H-M   'P 1'
#
loop_
_entity.id
_entity.type
_entity.pdbx_description
1 polymer ?
#
loop_
_entity_poly.entity_id
_entity_poly.type
_entity_poly.pdbx_seq_one_letter_code
_entity_poly.pdbx_strand_id
1 'polypeptide(L)'
;MPKRILAGGLAAFAVAFQLALASTPGAREELTEEFHQTYPLRAGGRVSLDNINGDVRVSVWDREEVKVDAVKSASSEDRLADIEIKVSAQPDAVHIRTEYR
;
A
#
# COMPACT_ATOMS: atom_id res chain seq x y z
N MET A 1 -62.51 15.90 13.98
CA MET A 1 -61.79 14.61 13.84
C MET A 1 -61.35 14.45 12.38
N PRO A 2 -60.11 14.04 12.11
CA PRO A 2 -59.44 14.26 10.83
C PRO A 2 -59.69 13.12 9.83
N LYS A 3 -59.61 13.44 8.52
CA LYS A 3 -58.70 12.78 7.56
C LYS A 3 -58.95 13.33 6.15
N ARG A 4 -57.92 13.97 5.60
CA ARG A 4 -57.86 14.52 4.24
C ARG A 4 -57.57 13.38 3.26
N ILE A 5 -58.32 13.34 2.18
CA ILE A 5 -58.25 12.36 1.08
C ILE A 5 -57.52 13.02 -0.12
N LEU A 6 -56.65 12.22 -0.76
CA LEU A 6 -56.19 12.14 -2.18
C LEU A 6 -56.39 13.35 -3.12
N ALA A 7 -55.65 13.58 -4.19
CA ALA A 7 -54.42 13.06 -4.80
C ALA A 7 -54.23 13.95 -6.06
N GLY A 8 -53.00 14.08 -6.56
CA GLY A 8 -52.68 14.70 -7.85
C GLY A 8 -51.20 15.02 -7.90
N GLY A 9 -50.43 14.74 -8.94
CA GLY A 9 -50.70 14.11 -10.23
C GLY A 9 -49.34 13.81 -10.89
N LEU A 10 -49.37 12.84 -11.80
CA LEU A 10 -48.46 12.44 -12.88
C LEU A 10 -46.97 12.88 -12.94
N ALA A 11 -46.18 11.85 -13.28
CA ALA A 11 -45.10 11.79 -14.28
C ALA A 11 -43.65 12.11 -13.83
N ALA A 12 -42.83 11.07 -13.77
CA ALA A 12 -41.76 10.88 -14.78
C ALA A 12 -41.14 9.48 -14.63
N PHE A 13 -41.04 8.79 -15.76
CA PHE A 13 -40.38 7.50 -15.95
C PHE A 13 -38.87 7.64 -15.65
N ALA A 14 -38.32 6.81 -14.77
CA ALA A 14 -36.88 6.60 -14.67
C ALA A 14 -36.61 5.10 -14.62
N VAL A 15 -36.31 4.52 -15.78
CA VAL A 15 -35.79 3.17 -15.92
C VAL A 15 -34.39 3.17 -15.32
N ALA A 16 -34.23 2.54 -14.15
CA ALA A 16 -32.92 2.30 -13.58
C ALA A 16 -32.26 1.12 -14.30
N PHE A 17 -31.26 1.45 -15.11
CA PHE A 17 -30.36 0.59 -15.84
C PHE A 17 -29.68 -0.42 -14.90
N GLN A 18 -30.00 -1.71 -15.03
CA GLN A 18 -29.31 -2.76 -14.29
C GLN A 18 -27.90 -2.94 -14.87
N LEU A 19 -26.89 -2.53 -14.11
CA LEU A 19 -25.49 -2.77 -14.44
C LEU A 19 -25.19 -4.26 -14.22
N ALA A 20 -24.98 -5.00 -15.31
CA ALA A 20 -24.43 -6.35 -15.23
C ALA A 20 -22.96 -6.24 -14.76
N LEU A 21 -22.66 -6.77 -13.57
CA LEU A 21 -21.27 -6.98 -13.13
C LEU A 21 -20.67 -8.08 -13.99
N ALA A 22 -19.97 -7.70 -15.06
CA ALA A 22 -19.05 -8.59 -15.73
C ALA A 22 -17.87 -8.86 -14.78
N SER A 23 -17.84 -10.04 -14.16
CA SER A 23 -16.67 -10.52 -13.43
C SER A 23 -15.55 -10.73 -14.45
N THR A 24 -14.62 -9.78 -14.60
CA THR A 24 -13.38 -9.99 -15.36
C THR A 24 -12.51 -11.00 -14.61
N PRO A 25 -12.29 -12.22 -15.14
CA PRO A 25 -11.30 -13.12 -14.57
C PRO A 25 -9.94 -12.71 -15.15
N GLY A 26 -9.04 -12.13 -14.34
CA GLY A 26 -7.75 -11.75 -14.92
C GLY A 26 -6.72 -11.00 -14.09
N ALA A 27 -6.93 -10.72 -12.81
CA ALA A 27 -5.82 -10.35 -11.92
C ALA A 27 -5.56 -11.53 -11.00
N ARG A 28 -4.40 -12.19 -11.15
CA ARG A 28 -3.85 -12.94 -10.01
C ARG A 28 -3.61 -11.87 -8.95
N GLU A 29 -4.35 -11.92 -7.84
CA GLU A 29 -4.07 -11.06 -6.70
C GLU A 29 -2.66 -11.41 -6.22
N GLU A 30 -1.71 -10.52 -6.49
CA GLU A 30 -0.39 -10.59 -5.90
C GLU A 30 -0.55 -10.17 -4.44
N LEU A 31 -0.15 -11.03 -3.51
CA LEU A 31 -0.25 -10.76 -2.10
C LEU A 31 0.82 -9.73 -1.74
N THR A 32 0.42 -8.71 -0.98
CA THR A 32 1.31 -7.61 -0.62
C THR A 32 1.32 -7.36 0.88
N GLU A 33 2.48 -6.96 1.41
CA GLU A 33 2.63 -6.49 2.79
C GLU A 33 3.42 -5.18 2.81
N GLU A 34 2.89 -4.19 3.52
CA GLU A 34 3.52 -2.88 3.68
C GLU A 34 4.52 -2.89 4.84
N PHE A 35 5.64 -2.19 4.64
CA PHE A 35 6.67 -1.98 5.64
C PHE A 35 6.98 -0.48 5.75
N HIS A 36 6.74 0.07 6.94
CA HIS A 36 6.95 1.49 7.24
C HIS A 36 7.77 1.63 8.51
N GLN A 37 8.98 2.13 8.39
CA GLN A 37 9.86 2.38 9.52
C GLN A 37 10.64 3.67 9.34
N THR A 38 10.93 4.35 10.46
CA THR A 38 11.73 5.56 10.49
C THR A 38 12.87 5.40 11.48
N TYR A 39 14.07 5.79 11.07
CA TYR A 39 15.28 5.68 11.87
C TYR A 39 16.00 7.02 11.94
N PRO A 40 16.45 7.48 13.13
CA PRO A 40 17.25 8.69 13.22
C PRO A 40 18.58 8.51 12.50
N LEU A 41 19.05 9.55 11.81
CA LEU A 41 20.35 9.58 11.15
C LEU A 41 20.94 10.99 11.25
N ARG A 42 22.10 11.10 11.90
CA ARG A 42 22.79 12.39 12.05
C ARG A 42 23.31 12.90 10.71
N ALA A 43 23.52 14.21 10.62
CA ALA A 43 24.19 14.82 9.49
C ALA A 43 25.54 14.14 9.20
N GLY A 44 25.79 13.83 7.92
CA GLY A 44 26.99 13.10 7.48
C GLY A 44 26.94 11.59 7.67
N GLY A 45 25.85 11.05 8.22
CA GLY A 45 25.62 9.61 8.33
C GLY A 45 25.46 8.93 6.96
N ARG A 46 25.66 7.61 6.93
CA ARG A 46 25.63 6.80 5.70
C ARG A 46 24.38 5.93 5.63
N VAL A 47 23.74 5.91 4.46
CA VAL A 47 22.70 4.93 4.14
C VAL A 47 23.26 3.93 3.16
N SER A 48 23.09 2.64 3.44
CA SER A 48 23.46 1.54 2.55
C SER A 48 22.25 0.64 2.35
N LEU A 49 21.94 0.28 1.10
CA LEU A 49 20.82 -0.57 0.74
C LEU A 49 21.29 -1.72 -0.14
N ASP A 50 21.04 -2.95 0.31
CA ASP A 50 21.19 -4.17 -0.47
C ASP A 50 19.79 -4.72 -0.79
N ASN A 51 19.38 -4.63 -2.06
CA ASN A 51 18.09 -5.11 -2.52
C ASN A 51 18.26 -6.25 -3.54
N ILE A 52 17.50 -7.33 -3.38
CA ILE A 52 17.54 -8.48 -4.31
C ILE A 52 16.75 -8.18 -5.58
N ASN A 53 15.50 -7.71 -5.44
CA ASN A 53 14.57 -7.46 -6.54
C ASN A 53 13.64 -6.28 -6.21
N GLY A 54 13.13 -5.65 -7.26
CA GLY A 54 12.15 -4.57 -7.20
C GLY A 54 12.74 -3.19 -7.49
N ASP A 55 11.85 -2.21 -7.61
CA ASP A 55 12.24 -0.83 -7.85
C ASP A 55 12.72 -0.16 -6.55
N VAL A 56 13.79 0.62 -6.66
CA VAL A 56 14.32 1.43 -5.56
C VAL A 56 14.30 2.90 -5.97
N ARG A 57 13.68 3.74 -5.12
CA ARG A 57 13.75 5.19 -5.24
C ARG A 57 14.30 5.78 -3.95
N VAL A 58 15.39 6.54 -4.08
CA VAL A 58 15.96 7.30 -2.98
C VAL A 58 15.74 8.78 -3.23
N SER A 59 15.12 9.44 -2.25
CA SER A 59 14.89 10.88 -2.23
C SER A 59 15.45 11.47 -0.95
N VAL A 60 15.89 12.72 -1.02
CA VAL A 60 16.38 13.47 0.14
C VAL A 60 15.34 14.48 0.63
N TRP A 61 15.45 14.85 1.91
CA TRP A 61 14.58 15.78 2.61
C TRP A 61 15.33 16.49 3.74
N ASP A 62 14.67 17.41 4.43
CA ASP A 62 15.21 18.33 5.42
C ASP A 62 15.18 17.80 6.87
N ARG A 63 15.11 16.48 7.06
CA ARG A 63 15.01 15.83 8.38
C ARG A 63 16.22 14.95 8.68
N GLU A 64 16.61 14.89 9.95
CA GLU A 64 17.69 14.03 10.48
C GLU A 64 17.22 12.58 10.69
N GLU A 65 16.53 12.03 9.69
CA GLU A 65 15.98 10.69 9.75
C GLU A 65 15.90 10.05 8.36
N VAL A 66 15.92 8.72 8.35
CA VAL A 66 15.69 7.89 7.18
C VAL A 66 14.32 7.26 7.34
N LYS A 67 13.44 7.52 6.39
CA LYS A 67 12.15 6.84 6.28
C LYS A 67 12.25 5.73 5.23
N VAL A 68 11.83 4.53 5.61
CA VAL A 68 11.79 3.34 4.75
C VAL A 68 10.32 2.99 4.54
N ASP A 69 9.84 3.26 3.33
CA ASP A 69 8.53 2.84 2.85
C ASP A 69 8.74 1.76 1.79
N ALA A 70 8.24 0.55 2.03
CA ALA A 70 8.39 -0.59 1.12
C ALA A 70 7.11 -1.43 1.03
N VAL A 71 6.93 -2.09 -0.10
CA VAL A 71 5.86 -3.06 -0.33
C VAL A 71 6.51 -4.38 -0.75
N LYS A 72 6.31 -5.42 0.06
CA LYS A 72 6.67 -6.79 -0.32
C LYS A 72 5.55 -7.36 -1.17
N SER A 73 5.86 -8.06 -2.26
CA SER A 73 4.86 -8.71 -3.10
C SER A 73 5.26 -10.14 -3.46
N ALA A 74 4.30 -11.06 -3.45
CA ALA A 74 4.53 -12.46 -3.82
C ALA A 74 3.22 -13.14 -4.30
N SER A 75 3.35 -14.25 -5.01
CA SER A 75 2.16 -14.97 -5.50
C SER A 75 1.54 -15.96 -4.51
N SER A 76 2.10 -16.10 -3.31
CA SER A 76 1.61 -17.00 -2.26
C SER A 76 2.04 -16.50 -0.89
N GLU A 77 1.26 -16.83 0.15
CA GLU A 77 1.50 -16.37 1.52
C GLU A 77 2.85 -16.85 2.05
N ASP A 78 3.20 -18.12 1.82
CA ASP A 78 4.50 -18.67 2.22
C ASP A 78 5.67 -17.87 1.64
N ARG A 79 5.59 -17.51 0.34
CA ARG A 79 6.65 -16.72 -0.32
C ARG A 79 6.69 -15.29 0.17
N LEU A 80 5.55 -14.72 0.57
CA LEU A 80 5.50 -13.39 1.17
C LEU A 80 6.13 -13.39 2.57
N ALA A 81 5.90 -14.46 3.33
CA ALA A 81 6.47 -14.69 4.66
C ALA A 81 7.99 -14.91 4.61
N ASP A 82 8.51 -15.51 3.54
CA ASP A 82 9.95 -15.69 3.34
C ASP A 82 10.68 -14.38 3.03
N ILE A 83 9.99 -13.33 2.57
CA ILE A 83 10.60 -12.02 2.30
C ILE A 83 10.80 -11.26 3.61
N GLU A 84 12.05 -10.98 3.93
CA GLU A 84 12.42 -10.18 5.10
C GLU A 84 13.11 -8.87 4.68
N ILE A 85 12.78 -7.79 5.40
CA ILE A 85 13.48 -6.52 5.36
C ILE A 85 14.19 -6.35 6.69
N LYS A 86 15.52 -6.48 6.69
CA LYS A 86 16.36 -6.25 7.85
C LYS A 86 16.91 -4.84 7.82
N VAL A 87 16.73 -4.13 8.93
CA VAL A 87 17.32 -2.79 9.11
C VAL A 87 18.20 -2.78 10.36
N SER A 88 19.46 -2.40 10.18
CA SER A 88 20.37 -2.05 11.26
C SER A 88 20.57 -0.55 11.26
N ALA A 89 20.14 0.11 12.33
CA ALA A 89 20.22 1.55 12.47
C ALA A 89 21.13 1.95 13.63
N GLN A 90 22.06 2.84 13.33
CA GLN A 90 22.98 3.50 14.24
C GLN A 90 22.93 5.02 13.96
N PRO A 91 23.34 5.88 14.90
CA PRO A 91 23.25 7.33 14.72
C PRO A 91 24.00 7.86 13.49
N ASP A 92 25.00 7.16 13.00
CA ASP A 92 25.87 7.50 11.87
C ASP A 92 25.70 6.58 10.65
N ALA A 93 24.89 5.52 10.76
CA ALA A 93 24.69 4.57 9.68
C ALA A 93 23.33 3.85 9.72
N VAL A 94 22.66 3.75 8.58
CA VAL A 94 21.49 2.88 8.38
C VAL A 94 21.81 1.89 7.27
N HIS A 95 21.75 0.60 7.59
CA HIS A 95 21.90 -0.49 6.63
C HIS A 95 20.57 -1.22 6.45
N ILE A 96 20.10 -1.29 5.22
CA ILE A 96 18.84 -1.92 4.83
C ILE A 96 19.19 -3.10 3.92
N ARG A 97 18.66 -4.29 4.22
CA ARG A 97 18.84 -5.49 3.41
C ARG A 97 17.49 -6.16 3.18
N THR A 98 17.19 -6.48 1.93
CA THR A 98 16.10 -7.40 1.61
C THR A 98 16.66 -8.79 1.36
N GLU A 99 16.04 -9.82 1.94
CA GLU A 99 16.46 -11.21 1.77
C GLU A 99 15.28 -12.19 1.77
N TYR A 100 15.52 -13.38 1.20
CA TYR A 100 14.65 -14.54 1.36
C TYR A 100 15.22 -15.41 2.49
N ARG A 101 14.35 -15.92 3.36
CA ARG A 101 14.72 -16.89 4.40
C ARG A 101 14.63 -18.34 3.95
#